data_AF-A0A9E1PI85-F1
#
_entry.id   AF-A0A9E1PI85-F1
#
_cell.length_a   1.000
_cell.length_b   1.000
_cell.length_c   1.000
_cell.angle_alpha   90.00
_cell.angle_beta   90.00
_cell.angle_gamma   90.00
#
_symmetry.space_group_name_H-M   'P 1'
#
loop_
_entity.id
_entity.type
_entity.pdbx_description
1 polymer ?
#
loop_
_entity_poly.entity_id
_entity_poly.type
_entity_poly.pdbx_seq_one_letter_code
_entity_poly.pdbx_strand_id
1 'polypeptide(L)' 'MKFQFDSFQQMMEMAGHGPYVWTAVLVSLLVMGWLLVRPLQLHRANLKSIARQLRREQRRRGAGEEKQ' A
#
# COMPACT_ATOMS: atom_id res chain seq x y z
N MET A 1 -42.49 1.77 1.53
CA MET A 1 -41.15 1.73 2.13
C MET A 1 -40.59 3.15 2.09
N LYS A 2 -40.41 3.82 3.24
CA LYS A 2 -39.80 5.15 3.27
C LYS A 2 -38.28 4.98 3.29
N PHE A 3 -37.59 5.50 2.28
CA PHE A 3 -36.15 5.67 2.33
C PHE A 3 -35.82 6.62 3.48
N GLN A 4 -35.06 6.16 4.47
CA GLN A 4 -34.70 6.92 5.68
C GLN A 4 -33.56 7.93 5.44
N PHE A 5 -33.14 8.10 4.19
CA PHE A 5 -32.02 8.94 3.80
C PHE A 5 -32.40 9.71 2.55
N ASP A 6 -32.77 10.99 2.70
CA ASP A 6 -33.15 11.87 1.59
C ASP A 6 -31.94 12.50 0.89
N SER A 7 -30.75 12.42 1.51
CA SER A 7 -29.51 12.99 0.95
C SER A 7 -28.25 12.37 1.54
N PHE A 8 -27.15 12.39 0.76
CA PHE A 8 -25.80 12.05 1.22
C PHE A 8 -25.40 12.83 2.49
N GLN A 9 -25.92 14.05 2.64
CA GLN A 9 -25.65 14.91 3.78
C GLN A 9 -26.31 14.40 5.06
N GLN A 10 -27.53 13.85 5.02
CA GLN A 10 -28.20 13.23 6.17
C GLN A 10 -27.48 11.96 6.65
N MET A 11 -26.91 11.19 5.72
CA MET A 11 -26.04 10.04 6.04
C MET A 11 -24.70 10.49 6.64
N MET A 12 -24.21 11.67 6.27
CA MET A 12 -22.97 12.24 6.79
C MET A 12 -23.17 12.98 8.11
N GLU A 13 -24.38 13.47 8.40
CA GLU A 13 -24.70 14.20 9.63
C GLU A 13 -25.36 13.34 10.70
N MET A 14 -25.90 12.13 10.41
CA MET A 14 -26.56 11.20 11.35
C MET A 14 -26.79 11.78 12.76
N ALA A 15 -27.78 12.67 12.88
CA ALA A 15 -28.20 13.30 14.14
C ALA A 15 -27.08 13.91 15.02
N GLY A 16 -25.98 14.40 14.42
CA GLY A 16 -24.84 15.04 15.09
C GLY A 16 -23.60 14.15 15.31
N HIS A 17 -23.65 12.85 15.00
CA HIS A 17 -22.55 11.90 15.25
C HIS A 17 -21.72 11.54 14.01
N GLY A 18 -22.12 12.02 12.85
CA GLY A 18 -21.43 11.86 11.58
C GLY A 18 -19.90 11.98 11.61
N PRO A 19 -19.33 13.05 12.18
CA PRO A 19 -17.88 13.26 12.23
C PRO A 19 -17.12 12.13 12.93
N TYR A 20 -17.70 11.50 13.96
CA TYR A 20 -17.05 10.41 14.69
C TYR A 20 -17.02 9.11 13.88
N VAL A 21 -18.10 8.81 13.16
CA VAL A 21 -18.17 7.61 12.30
C VAL A 21 -17.20 7.75 11.14
N TRP A 22 -17.19 8.90 10.47
CA TRP A 22 -16.30 9.13 9.34
C TRP A 22 -14.83 9.20 9.73
N THR A 23 -14.49 9.73 10.91
CA THR A 23 -13.11 9.65 11.41
C THR A 23 -12.70 8.20 11.71
N ALA A 24 -13.57 7.39 12.32
CA ALA A 24 -13.30 5.96 12.52
C ALA A 24 -13.12 5.20 11.20
N VAL A 25 -13.98 5.45 10.21
CA VAL A 25 -13.88 4.88 8.85
C VAL A 25 -12.57 5.31 8.18
N LEU A 26 -12.22 6.60 8.26
CA LEU A 26 -11.01 7.14 7.68
C LEU A 26 -9.75 6.54 8.33
N VAL A 27 -9.71 6.45 9.65
CA VAL A 27 -8.58 5.81 10.37
C VAL A 27 -8.49 4.33 9.98
N SER A 28 -9.60 3.61 9.90
CA SER A 28 -9.61 2.21 9.46
C SER A 28 -9.06 2.04 8.04
N LEU A 29 -9.50 2.88 7.10
CA LEU A 29 -9.01 2.89 5.72
C LEU A 29 -7.50 3.21 5.65
N LEU A 30 -7.03 4.16 6.46
CA LEU A 30 -5.61 4.47 6.55
C LEU A 30 -4.80 3.28 7.07
N VAL A 31 -5.27 2.61 8.11
CA VAL A 31 -4.61 1.42 8.68
C VAL A 31 -4.58 0.27 7.67
N MET A 32 -5.70 -0.01 7.00
CA MET A 32 -5.76 -1.01 5.93
C MET A 32 -4.82 -0.65 4.78
N GLY A 33 -4.87 0.59 4.30
CA GLY A 33 -3.98 1.08 3.25
C GLY A 33 -2.51 0.94 3.63
N TRP A 34 -2.16 1.30 4.87
CA TRP A 34 -0.82 1.14 5.40
C TRP A 34 -0.36 -0.31 5.43
N LEU A 35 -1.23 -1.23 5.89
CA LEU A 35 -0.95 -2.65 5.97
C LEU A 35 -0.71 -3.26 4.59
N LEU A 36 -1.36 -2.74 3.55
CA LEU A 36 -1.12 -3.13 2.15
C LEU A 36 0.14 -2.49 1.57
N VAL A 37 0.38 -1.21 1.83
CA VAL A 37 1.52 -0.47 1.27
C VAL A 37 2.86 -1.00 1.80
N ARG A 38 2.94 -1.37 3.08
CA ARG A 38 4.14 -1.93 3.73
C ARG A 38 4.74 -3.15 2.98
N PRO A 39 3.99 -4.25 2.73
CA PRO A 39 4.51 -5.41 2.02
C PRO A 39 4.85 -5.09 0.56
N LEU A 40 4.07 -4.24 -0.12
CA LEU A 40 4.39 -3.82 -1.49
C LEU A 40 5.72 -3.07 -1.57
N GLN A 41 6.00 -2.16 -0.63
CA GLN A 41 7.26 -1.43 -0.59
C GLN A 41 8.45 -2.37 -0.35
N LEU A 42 8.33 -3.30 0.60
CA LEU A 42 9.35 -4.29 0.91
C LEU A 42 9.62 -5.21 -0.30
N HIS A 43 8.57 -5.67 -0.96
CA HIS A 43 8.70 -6.52 -2.14
C HIS A 43 9.49 -5.84 -3.27
N ARG A 44 9.16 -4.57 -3.56
CA ARG A 44 9.89 -3.77 -4.56
C ARG A 44 11.35 -3.54 -4.17
N ALA A 45 11.62 -3.29 -2.90
CA ALA A 45 12.99 -3.11 -2.40
C ALA A 45 13.83 -4.38 -2.54
N ASN A 46 13.25 -5.54 -2.21
CA ASN A 46 13.90 -6.85 -2.31
C ASN A 46 14.19 -7.24 -3.76
N LEU A 47 13.24 -7.05 -4.69
CA LEU A 47 13.52 -7.31 -6.11
C LEU A 47 14.67 -6.45 -6.64
N LYS A 48 14.74 -5.19 -6.21
CA LYS A 48 15.82 -4.28 -6.61
C LYS A 48 17.18 -4.72 -6.03
N SER A 49 17.23 -5.28 -4.82
CA SER A 49 18.49 -5.78 -4.25
C SER A 49 19.00 -7.01 -4.99
N ILE A 50 18.11 -7.96 -5.27
CA ILE A 50 18.43 -9.18 -6.03
C ILE A 50 18.93 -8.84 -7.44
N ALA A 51 18.23 -7.95 -8.16
CA ALA A 51 18.64 -7.53 -9.50
C ALA A 51 20.02 -6.86 -9.53
N ARG A 52 20.41 -6.15 -8.46
CA ARG A 52 21.75 -5.56 -8.33
C ARG A 52 22.82 -6.62 -8.05
N GLN A 53 22.51 -7.62 -7.22
CA GLN A 53 23.43 -8.73 -6.93
C GLN A 53 23.69 -9.55 -8.20
N LEU A 54 22.65 -9.89 -8.96
CA LEU A 54 22.77 -10.65 -10.19
C LEU A 54 23.69 -9.97 -11.23
N ARG A 55 23.56 -8.64 -11.39
CA ARG A 55 24.45 -7.87 -12.29
C ARG A 55 25.91 -7.89 -11.85
N ARG A 56 26.18 -7.92 -10.53
CA ARG A 56 27.55 -8.00 -10.00
C ARG A 56 28.15 -9.37 -10.22
N GLU A 57 27.37 -10.43 -10.03
CA GLU A 57 27.80 -11.81 -10.27
C GLU A 57 28.09 -12.07 -11.75
N GLN A 58 27.24 -11.58 -12.66
CA GLN A 58 27.49 -11.69 -14.10
C GLN A 58 28.80 -11.00 -14.53
N ARG A 59 29.10 -9.82 -13.98
CA ARG A 59 30.38 -9.14 -14.24
C ARG A 59 31.58 -9.93 -13.69
N ARG A 60 31.44 -10.59 -12.54
CA ARG A 60 32.51 -11.43 -11.98
C ARG A 60 32.73 -12.72 -12.76
N ARG A 61 31.67 -13.34 -13.29
CA ARG A 61 31.80 -14.53 -14.15
C ARG A 61 32.45 -14.19 -15.49
N GLY A 62 32.01 -13.13 -16.18
CA GLY A 62 32.61 -12.70 -17.44
C GLY A 62 34.09 -12.31 -17.31
N ALA A 63 34.48 -11.63 -16.23
CA ALA A 63 35.89 -11.29 -15.98
C ALA A 63 36.75 -12.49 -15.51
N GLY A 64 36.12 -13.59 -15.09
CA GLY A 64 36.80 -14.85 -14.74
C GLY A 64 37.01 -15.74 -15.97
N GLU A 65 36.09 -15.72 -16.92
CA GLU A 65 36.21 -16.43 -18.22
C GLU A 65 37.24 -15.78 -19.15
N GLU A 66 37.39 -14.45 -19.11
CA GLU A 66 38.38 -13.72 -19.94
C GLU A 66 39.83 -13.90 -19.48
N LYS A 67 40.06 -14.56 -18.33
CA LYS A 67 41.40 -14.83 -17.77
C LYS A 67 41.82 -16.30 -17.80
N GLN A 68 41.03 -17.20 -18.41
CA GLN A 68 41.44 -18.58 -18.69
C GLN A 68 41.99 -18.74 -20.10
#